data_AF-A0A4V5MKL7-F1
#
_entry.id   AF-A0A4V5MKL7-F1
#
_cell.length_a   1.000
_cell.length_b   1.000
_cell.length_c   1.000
_cell.angle_alpha   90.00
_cell.angle_beta   90.00
_cell.angle_gamma   90.00
#
_symmetry.space_group_name_H-M   'P 1'
#
loop_
_entity.id
_entity.type
_entity.pdbx_description
1 polymer ?
#
loop_
_entity_poly.entity_id
_entity_poly.type
_entity_poly.pdbx_seq_one_letter_code
_entity_poly.pdbx_strand_id
1 'polypeptide(L)'
;MAGSGYDVDPAVLKTQGGVFGDIGSGFSEAAKKLKAAVGGDPGEAWGKDDFVGTFNDFYGPVAEGICESMPHLGEELSKIGSKLEAMGAHYDATEQEQHDHLAKYAASRPEIAN
;
A
#
# COMPACT_ATOMS: atom_id res chain seq x y z
N MET A 1 19.49 -2.89 -31.56
CA MET A 1 19.74 -2.16 -30.29
C MET A 1 18.72 -2.66 -29.27
N ALA A 2 18.90 -3.87 -28.75
CA ALA A 2 18.13 -4.40 -27.63
C ALA A 2 18.82 -3.91 -26.34
N GLY A 3 18.62 -2.62 -26.03
CA GLY A 3 19.30 -1.96 -24.92
C GLY A 3 18.34 -1.83 -23.75
N SER A 4 18.53 -2.69 -22.74
CA SER A 4 17.87 -2.62 -21.43
C SER A 4 16.35 -2.72 -21.47
N GLY A 5 15.82 -3.93 -21.64
CA GLY A 5 14.49 -4.23 -21.07
C GLY A 5 14.50 -3.76 -19.61
N TYR A 6 13.43 -3.09 -19.20
CA TYR A 6 13.34 -2.37 -17.92
C TYR A 6 14.00 -3.17 -16.77
N ASP A 7 14.90 -2.54 -16.02
CA ASP A 7 15.49 -3.08 -14.77
C ASP A 7 14.45 -3.03 -13.62
N VAL A 8 13.24 -3.48 -13.94
CA VAL A 8 12.09 -3.42 -13.06
C VAL A 8 11.52 -4.82 -13.03
N ASP A 9 11.67 -5.48 -11.88
CA ASP A 9 11.09 -6.79 -11.63
C ASP A 9 9.60 -6.62 -11.28
N PRO A 10 8.67 -7.07 -12.14
CA PRO A 10 7.23 -6.91 -11.90
C PRO A 10 6.75 -7.70 -10.68
N ALA A 11 7.41 -8.82 -10.36
CA ALA A 11 7.09 -9.60 -9.17
C ALA A 11 7.45 -8.82 -7.90
N VAL A 12 8.61 -8.16 -7.88
CA VAL A 12 9.01 -7.30 -6.76
C VAL A 12 8.02 -6.15 -6.56
N LEU A 13 7.56 -5.50 -7.63
CA LEU A 13 6.56 -4.43 -7.55
C LEU A 13 5.24 -4.92 -6.94
N LYS A 14 4.74 -6.09 -7.39
CA LYS A 14 3.52 -6.68 -6.83
C LYS A 14 3.69 -7.07 -5.36
N THR A 15 4.82 -7.69 -5.01
CA THR A 15 5.12 -8.06 -3.62
C THR A 15 5.19 -6.83 -2.72
N GLN A 16 5.91 -5.79 -3.14
CA GLN A 16 5.99 -4.54 -2.37
C GLN A 16 4.62 -3.87 -2.28
N GLY A 17 3.84 -3.92 -3.37
CA GLY A 17 2.48 -3.43 -3.39
C GLY A 17 1.60 -4.05 -2.31
N GLY A 18 1.62 -5.38 -2.20
CA GLY A 18 0.94 -6.12 -1.13
C GLY A 18 1.43 -5.74 0.26
N VAL A 19 2.75 -5.61 0.46
CA VAL A 19 3.34 -5.18 1.76
C VAL A 19 2.83 -3.80 2.17
N PHE A 20 2.76 -2.84 1.25
CA PHE A 20 2.21 -1.51 1.53
C PHE A 20 0.72 -1.57 1.89
N GLY A 21 -0.06 -2.44 1.22
CA GLY A 21 -1.45 -2.71 1.57
C GLY A 21 -1.60 -3.30 2.97
N ASP A 22 -0.81 -4.30 3.32
CA ASP A 22 -0.83 -4.95 4.64
C ASP A 22 -0.49 -3.96 5.75
N ILE A 23 0.57 -3.16 5.59
CA ILE A 23 0.96 -2.12 6.56
C ILE A 23 -0.16 -1.07 6.69
N GLY A 24 -0.72 -0.62 5.57
CA GLY A 24 -1.80 0.37 5.58
C GLY A 24 -3.05 -0.12 6.31
N SER A 25 -3.43 -1.38 6.08
CA SER A 25 -4.52 -2.03 6.81
C SER A 25 -4.21 -2.15 8.31
N GLY A 26 -2.98 -2.49 8.67
CA GLY A 26 -2.52 -2.62 10.05
C GLY A 26 -2.63 -1.32 10.84
N PHE A 27 -2.20 -0.18 10.27
CA PHE A 27 -2.36 1.13 10.91
C PHE A 27 -3.84 1.50 11.10
N SER A 28 -4.66 1.27 10.08
CA SER A 28 -6.10 1.55 10.14
C SER A 28 -6.80 0.71 11.21
N GLU A 29 -6.47 -0.58 11.31
CA GLU A 29 -7.02 -1.47 12.33
C GLU A 29 -6.55 -1.12 13.73
N ALA A 30 -5.27 -0.81 13.92
CA ALA A 30 -4.73 -0.41 15.21
C ALA A 30 -5.41 0.86 15.72
N ALA A 31 -5.64 1.85 14.85
CA ALA A 31 -6.38 3.07 15.19
C ALA A 31 -7.83 2.78 15.60
N LYS A 32 -8.52 1.89 14.87
CA LYS A 32 -9.88 1.45 15.24
C LYS A 32 -9.91 0.71 16.57
N LYS A 33 -8.95 -0.17 16.84
CA LYS A 33 -8.80 -0.90 18.11
C LYS A 33 -8.55 0.08 19.27
N LEU A 34 -7.68 1.07 19.07
CA LEU A 34 -7.47 2.13 20.06
C LEU A 34 -8.77 2.88 20.33
N LYS A 35 -9.44 3.41 19.30
CA LYS A 35 -10.72 4.13 19.44
C LYS A 35 -11.78 3.31 20.18
N ALA A 36 -11.89 2.02 19.87
CA ALA A 36 -12.83 1.11 20.52
C ALA A 36 -12.46 0.86 22.00
N ALA A 37 -11.19 0.64 22.31
CA ALA A 37 -10.71 0.43 23.68
C ALA A 37 -10.87 1.68 24.54
N VAL A 38 -10.73 2.85 23.93
CA VAL A 38 -10.93 4.15 24.57
C VAL A 38 -12.41 4.43 24.83
N GLY A 39 -13.34 3.81 24.08
CA GLY A 39 -14.78 3.92 24.32
C GLY A 39 -15.44 5.14 23.69
N GLY A 40 -14.73 5.86 22.81
CA GLY A 40 -15.25 7.08 22.18
C GLY A 40 -14.17 8.13 21.95
N ASP A 41 -14.51 9.39 22.21
CA ASP A 41 -13.57 10.52 22.17
C ASP A 41 -12.55 10.39 23.32
N PRO A 42 -11.23 10.35 23.03
CA PRO A 42 -10.19 10.22 24.04
C PRO A 42 -10.21 11.30 25.13
N GLY A 43 -10.76 12.49 24.85
CA GLY A 43 -10.89 13.55 25.83
C GLY A 43 -11.99 13.32 26.88
N GLU A 44 -12.98 12.47 26.59
CA GLU A 44 -14.15 12.27 27.46
C GLU A 44 -14.24 10.88 28.08
N ALA A 45 -13.62 9.88 27.46
CA ALA A 45 -13.99 8.48 27.69
C ALA A 45 -13.24 7.78 28.84
N TRP A 46 -12.17 8.38 29.38
CA TRP A 46 -11.34 7.75 30.42
C TRP A 46 -11.75 8.09 31.86
N GLY A 47 -12.61 9.09 32.05
CA GLY A 47 -13.12 9.53 33.36
C GLY A 47 -12.67 10.94 33.77
N LYS A 48 -13.16 11.43 34.91
CA LYS A 48 -12.98 12.83 35.36
C LYS A 48 -12.36 12.99 36.77
N ASP A 49 -11.90 11.91 37.40
CA ASP A 49 -11.20 11.99 38.68
C ASP A 49 -9.80 12.61 38.52
N ASP A 50 -9.26 13.26 39.56
CA ASP A 50 -8.01 14.04 39.50
C ASP A 50 -6.82 13.27 38.90
N PHE A 51 -6.68 11.98 39.23
CA PHE A 51 -5.64 11.13 38.67
C PHE A 51 -5.82 10.91 37.15
N VAL A 52 -7.07 10.73 36.72
CA VAL A 52 -7.44 10.53 35.32
C VAL A 52 -7.33 11.84 34.54
N GLY A 53 -7.59 12.99 35.17
CA GLY A 53 -7.45 14.31 34.54
C GLY A 53 -6.04 14.53 33.99
N THR A 54 -5.00 14.28 34.80
CA THR A 54 -3.61 14.39 34.34
C THR A 54 -3.31 13.38 33.22
N PHE A 55 -3.82 12.16 33.32
CA PHE A 55 -3.65 11.15 32.28
C PHE A 55 -4.28 11.57 30.94
N ASN A 56 -5.49 12.15 30.99
CA ASN A 56 -6.18 12.68 29.80
C ASN A 56 -5.44 13.85 29.18
N ASP A 57 -4.93 14.78 29.99
CA ASP A 57 -4.18 15.95 29.51
C ASP A 57 -2.96 15.55 28.68
N PHE A 58 -2.27 14.47 29.05
CA PHE A 58 -1.08 14.00 28.35
C PHE A 58 -1.38 13.08 27.17
N TYR A 59 -2.28 12.11 27.35
CA TYR A 59 -2.47 11.02 26.40
C TYR A 59 -3.73 11.16 25.53
N GLY A 60 -4.71 11.95 25.95
CA GLY A 60 -5.91 12.26 25.17
C GLY A 60 -5.57 12.84 23.79
N PRO A 61 -4.78 13.93 23.71
CA PRO A 61 -4.38 14.52 22.43
C PRO A 61 -3.61 13.55 21.53
N VAL A 62 -2.80 12.68 22.13
CA VAL A 62 -2.03 11.67 21.38
C VAL A 62 -2.96 10.59 20.81
N ALA A 63 -3.90 10.10 21.61
CA ALA A 63 -4.88 9.12 21.18
C ALA A 63 -5.81 9.68 20.10
N GLU A 64 -6.25 10.93 20.24
CA GLU A 64 -7.04 11.66 19.23
C GLU A 64 -6.25 11.75 17.92
N GLY A 65 -5.03 12.26 17.99
CA GLY A 65 -4.15 12.37 16.83
C GLY A 65 -3.92 11.03 16.13
N ILE A 66 -3.73 9.93 16.87
CA ILE A 66 -3.63 8.58 16.31
C ILE A 66 -4.94 8.16 15.62
N CYS A 67 -6.08 8.38 16.25
CA CYS A 67 -7.39 8.00 15.72
C CYS A 67 -7.74 8.76 14.44
N GLU A 68 -7.28 10.01 14.29
CA GLU A 68 -7.51 10.83 13.10
C GLU A 68 -6.49 10.56 12.00
N SER A 69 -5.20 10.48 12.33
CA SER A 69 -4.12 10.44 11.33
C SER A 69 -3.82 9.04 10.79
N MET A 70 -3.94 7.99 11.60
CA MET A 70 -3.55 6.64 11.19
C MET A 70 -4.48 6.01 10.14
N PRO A 71 -5.81 6.24 10.15
CA PRO A 71 -6.65 5.82 9.03
C PRO A 71 -6.23 6.46 7.71
N HIS A 72 -5.94 7.77 7.71
CA HIS A 72 -5.47 8.47 6.52
C HIS A 72 -4.11 7.95 6.04
N LEU A 73 -3.16 7.76 6.96
CA LEU A 73 -1.88 7.11 6.65
C LEU A 73 -2.10 5.72 6.03
N GLY A 74 -3.01 4.94 6.60
CA GLY A 74 -3.38 3.62 6.10
C GLY A 74 -3.92 3.64 4.67
N GLU A 75 -4.78 4.60 4.35
CA GLU A 75 -5.30 4.81 2.99
C GLU A 75 -4.19 5.19 2.00
N GLU A 76 -3.31 6.11 2.37
CA GLU A 76 -2.22 6.55 1.48
C GLU A 76 -1.22 5.42 1.21
N LEU A 77 -0.86 4.64 2.23
CA LEU A 77 -0.02 3.45 2.06
C LEU A 77 -0.71 2.41 1.15
N SER A 78 -2.01 2.19 1.34
CA SER A 78 -2.77 1.28 0.46
C SER A 78 -2.80 1.77 -0.98
N LYS A 79 -2.93 3.09 -1.21
CA LYS A 79 -2.87 3.69 -2.57
C LYS A 79 -1.49 3.51 -3.21
N ILE A 80 -0.41 3.65 -2.45
CA ILE A 80 0.94 3.33 -2.94
C ILE A 80 1.00 1.86 -3.34
N GLY A 81 0.48 0.97 -2.48
CA GLY A 81 0.42 -0.46 -2.73
C GLY A 81 -0.26 -0.81 -4.06
N SER A 82 -1.49 -0.31 -4.26
CA SER A 82 -2.25 -0.54 -5.51
C SER A 82 -1.55 0.01 -6.75
N LYS A 83 -0.82 1.14 -6.64
CA LYS A 83 -0.06 1.69 -7.77
C LYS A 83 1.13 0.82 -8.15
N LEU A 84 1.82 0.24 -7.17
CA LEU A 84 2.94 -0.68 -7.40
C LEU A 84 2.45 -1.98 -8.05
N GLU A 85 1.35 -2.55 -7.56
CA GLU A 85 0.73 -3.74 -8.17
C GLU A 85 0.30 -3.48 -9.61
N ALA A 86 -0.37 -2.34 -9.87
CA ALA A 86 -0.79 -1.94 -11.20
C ALA A 86 0.41 -1.75 -12.15
N MET A 87 1.51 -1.17 -11.64
CA MET A 87 2.74 -1.01 -12.40
C MET A 87 3.36 -2.37 -12.75
N GLY A 88 3.43 -3.30 -11.80
CA GLY A 88 3.90 -4.67 -12.07
C GLY A 88 3.03 -5.39 -13.10
N ALA A 89 1.70 -5.28 -13.00
CA ALA A 89 0.79 -5.85 -13.99
C ALA A 89 0.97 -5.24 -15.39
N HIS A 90 1.24 -3.93 -15.47
CA HIS A 90 1.51 -3.24 -16.73
C HIS A 90 2.80 -3.73 -17.40
N TYR A 91 3.87 -3.95 -16.62
CA TYR A 91 5.12 -4.50 -17.15
C TYR A 91 4.94 -5.90 -17.73
N ASP A 92 4.25 -6.80 -17.02
CA ASP A 92 3.96 -8.15 -17.52
C ASP A 92 3.16 -8.12 -18.83
N ALA A 93 2.13 -7.27 -18.89
CA ALA A 93 1.31 -7.12 -20.10
C ALA A 93 2.13 -6.61 -21.28
N THR A 94 2.99 -5.61 -21.04
CA THR A 94 3.85 -5.03 -22.08
C THR A 94 4.85 -6.06 -22.62
N GLU A 95 5.48 -6.85 -21.73
CA GLU A 95 6.42 -7.89 -22.15
C GLU A 95 5.73 -8.99 -22.96
N GLN A 96 4.54 -9.42 -22.52
CA GLN A 96 3.74 -10.40 -23.26
C GLN A 96 3.34 -9.89 -24.66
N GLU A 97 2.88 -8.64 -24.76
CA GLU A 97 2.54 -8.02 -26.05
C GLU A 97 3.76 -7.96 -26.97
N GLN A 98 4.92 -7.55 -26.46
CA GLN A 98 6.17 -7.51 -27.22
C GLN A 98 6.58 -8.90 -27.71
N HIS A 99 6.54 -9.91 -26.83
CA HIS A 99 6.81 -11.29 -27.19
C HIS A 99 5.87 -11.78 -28.31
N ASP A 100 4.58 -11.52 -28.19
CA ASP A 100 3.58 -11.91 -29.20
C ASP A 100 3.80 -11.20 -30.54
N HIS A 101 4.16 -9.91 -30.51
CA HIS A 101 4.51 -9.14 -31.70
C HIS A 101 5.75 -9.71 -32.40
N LEU A 102 6.79 -10.06 -31.65
CA LEU A 102 8.02 -10.66 -32.18
C LEU A 102 7.75 -12.07 -32.74
N ALA A 103 6.97 -12.89 -32.05
CA ALA A 103 6.58 -14.23 -32.51
C ALA A 103 5.79 -14.16 -33.84
N LYS A 104 4.82 -13.24 -33.94
CA LYS A 104 4.08 -12.99 -35.19
C LYS A 104 4.99 -12.52 -36.32
N TYR A 105 5.90 -11.60 -36.04
CA TYR A 105 6.86 -11.11 -37.02
C TYR A 105 7.78 -12.23 -37.52
N ALA A 106 8.33 -13.05 -36.62
CA ALA A 106 9.16 -14.20 -36.97
C ALA A 106 8.41 -15.22 -37.83
N ALA A 107 7.17 -15.56 -37.48
CA ALA A 107 6.32 -16.46 -38.26
C ALA A 107 6.02 -15.93 -39.68
N SER A 108 5.99 -14.60 -39.87
CA SER A 108 5.74 -13.96 -41.16
C SER A 108 6.97 -13.87 -42.09
N ARG A 109 8.18 -14.26 -41.63
CA ARG A 109 9.41 -14.25 -42.44
C ARG A 109 10.17 -15.59 -42.35
N PRO A 110 9.72 -16.63 -43.06
CA PRO A 110 10.38 -17.95 -43.05
C PRO A 110 11.75 -17.98 -43.74
N GLU A 111 12.12 -16.99 -44.57
CA GLU A 111 13.34 -17.04 -45.40
C GLU A 111 14.63 -16.50 -44.74
N ILE A 112 14.56 -15.99 -43.50
CA ILE A 112 15.75 -15.50 -42.75
C ILE A 112 16.27 -16.51 -41.72
N ALA A 113 15.72 -17.73 -41.71
CA ALA A 113 16.06 -18.80 -40.76
C ALA A 113 17.04 -19.86 -41.32
N ASN A 114 17.66 -19.63 -42.47
CA ASN A 114 18.75 -20.47 -43.02
C ASN A 114 20.11 -19.77 -42.90
#